data_AF-A0A1G8J9Z1-F1
#
_entry.id   AF-A0A1G8J9Z1-F1
#
_cell.length_a   1.000
_cell.length_b   1.000
_cell.length_c   1.000
_cell.angle_alpha   90.00
_cell.angle_beta   90.00
_cell.angle_gamma   90.00
#
_symmetry.space_group_name_H-M   'P 1'
#
loop_
_entity.id
_entity.type
_entity.pdbx_description
1 polymer ?
#
loop_
_entity_poly.entity_id
_entity_poly.type
_entity_poly.pdbx_seq_one_letter_code
_entity_poly.pdbx_strand_id
1 'polypeptide(L)'
;MHIPTAIQLHKASRTLTLTYGEASYDLPAEFLRVHSPSAEVQGHGNPILQYGKIQVALVGVEPAGQYALKLTFDDGHDSGLYSWDYLYQLCTRKDELWADYLAELDKAGKSRDPAESVVRLML
;
A
#
# COMPACT_ATOMS: atom_id res chain seq x y z
N MET A 1 -6.98 18.89 6.04
CA MET A 1 -6.91 18.06 4.82
C MET A 1 -5.47 18.17 4.32
N HIS A 2 -4.73 17.07 4.30
CA HIS A 2 -3.32 17.06 3.95
C HIS A 2 -3.15 16.73 2.46
N ILE A 3 -3.24 17.75 1.61
CA ILE A 3 -3.06 17.58 0.15
C ILE A 3 -1.57 17.74 -0.17
N PRO A 4 -0.94 16.80 -0.89
CA PRO A 4 0.46 16.93 -1.30
C PRO A 4 0.61 18.06 -2.34
N THR A 5 1.74 18.75 -2.29
CA THR A 5 2.12 19.76 -3.29
C THR A 5 2.61 19.13 -4.59
N ALA A 6 3.11 17.90 -4.54
CA ALA A 6 3.49 17.13 -5.72
C ALA A 6 3.22 15.62 -5.52
N ILE A 7 2.82 14.97 -6.61
CA ILE A 7 2.56 13.53 -6.69
C ILE A 7 3.35 13.00 -7.89
N GLN A 8 4.26 12.07 -7.66
CA GLN A 8 5.10 11.50 -8.71
C GLN A 8 5.00 9.98 -8.69
N LEU A 9 4.65 9.40 -9.83
CA LEU A 9 4.59 7.95 -10.00
C LEU A 9 5.84 7.47 -10.73
N HIS A 10 6.69 6.74 -10.01
CA HIS A 10 7.87 6.08 -10.55
C HIS A 10 7.52 4.64 -10.96
N LYS A 11 7.05 4.46 -12.20
CA LYS A 11 6.62 3.15 -12.72
C LYS A 11 7.72 2.09 -12.69
N ALA A 12 8.97 2.48 -12.99
CA ALA A 12 10.10 1.56 -13.01
C ALA A 12 10.46 1.02 -11.61
N SER A 13 10.42 1.86 -10.58
CA SER A 13 10.69 1.47 -9.19
C SER A 13 9.44 1.07 -8.41
N ARG A 14 8.25 1.16 -9.03
CA ARG A 14 6.94 0.88 -8.43
C ARG A 14 6.73 1.71 -7.17
N THR A 15 7.10 2.98 -7.21
CA THR A 15 7.06 3.89 -6.06
C THR A 15 6.19 5.10 -6.36
N LEU A 16 5.34 5.48 -5.43
CA LEU A 16 4.61 6.74 -5.43
C LEU A 16 5.29 7.70 -4.46
N THR A 17 5.79 8.81 -4.96
CA THR A 17 6.40 9.85 -4.13
C THR A 17 5.39 10.97 -3.91
N LEU A 18 5.11 11.26 -2.64
CA LEU A 18 4.22 12.33 -2.21
C LEU A 18 5.05 13.41 -1.51
N THR A 19 4.93 14.65 -1.97
CA THR A 19 5.61 15.79 -1.37
C THR A 19 4.63 16.66 -0.61
N TYR A 20 4.96 16.99 0.64
CA TYR A 20 4.20 17.84 1.53
C TYR A 20 5.11 18.98 2.02
N GLY A 21 4.99 20.15 1.39
CA GLY A 21 5.90 21.27 1.67
C GLY A 21 7.33 20.91 1.26
N GLU A 22 8.24 20.84 2.22
CA GLU A 22 9.65 20.46 2.02
C GLU A 22 9.94 18.97 2.26
N ALA A 23 8.96 18.22 2.78
CA ALA A 23 9.11 16.79 3.04
C ALA A 23 8.63 15.97 1.85
N SER A 24 9.42 14.98 1.42
CA SER A 24 9.04 14.00 0.41
C SER A 24 9.03 12.60 1.00
N TYR A 25 8.00 11.82 0.64
CA TYR A 25 7.77 10.49 1.16
C TYR A 25 7.59 9.50 0.01
N ASP A 26 8.38 8.43 0.03
CA ASP A 26 8.33 7.37 -0.97
C ASP A 26 7.50 6.19 -0.47
N LEU A 27 6.40 5.90 -1.16
CA LEU A 27 5.49 4.81 -0.85
C LEU A 27 5.60 3.72 -1.93
N PRO A 28 6.08 2.52 -1.59
CA PRO A 28 6.08 1.40 -2.52
C PRO A 28 4.64 1.00 -2.92
N ALA A 29 4.45 0.55 -4.16
CA ALA A 29 3.17 0.05 -4.64
C ALA A 29 2.67 -1.14 -3.81
N GLU A 30 3.56 -2.04 -3.39
CA GLU A 30 3.22 -3.13 -2.47
C GLU A 30 2.64 -2.61 -1.16
N PHE A 31 3.32 -1.65 -0.52
CA PHE A 31 2.88 -1.06 0.75
C PHE A 31 1.48 -0.44 0.62
N LEU A 32 1.28 0.34 -0.44
CA LEU A 32 -0.03 0.92 -0.75
C LEU A 32 -1.07 -0.20 -0.93
N ARG A 33 -0.76 -1.23 -1.72
CA ARG A 33 -1.69 -2.30 -2.04
C ARG A 33 -2.14 -3.12 -0.82
N VAL A 34 -1.23 -3.41 0.11
CA VAL A 34 -1.55 -4.19 1.32
C VAL A 34 -2.30 -3.36 2.36
N HIS A 35 -2.11 -2.03 2.35
CA HIS A 35 -2.84 -1.06 3.17
C HIS A 35 -3.97 -0.37 2.39
N SER A 36 -4.53 -0.99 1.34
CA SER A 36 -5.63 -0.39 0.58
C SER A 36 -6.90 -0.32 1.45
N PRO A 37 -7.58 0.84 1.54
CA PRO A 37 -8.79 1.01 2.36
C PRO A 37 -10.07 0.50 1.67
N SER A 38 -9.98 -0.11 0.48
CA SER A 38 -11.14 -0.60 -0.27
C SER A 38 -12.01 -1.57 0.54
N ALA A 39 -13.32 -1.58 0.27
CA ALA A 39 -14.30 -2.46 0.91
C ALA A 39 -13.99 -3.97 0.76
N GLU A 40 -13.20 -4.34 -0.26
CA GLU A 40 -12.65 -5.69 -0.45
C GLU A 40 -11.61 -6.07 0.61
N VAL A 41 -10.86 -5.09 1.12
CA VAL A 41 -9.89 -5.27 2.21
C VAL A 41 -10.58 -5.12 3.56
N GLN A 42 -11.59 -4.26 3.70
CA GLN A 42 -12.34 -4.04 4.95
C GLN A 42 -13.53 -4.99 5.22
N GLY A 43 -13.73 -6.02 4.41
CA GLY A 43 -14.94 -6.86 4.37
C GLY A 43 -15.65 -7.03 5.72
N HIS A 44 -16.95 -6.69 5.78
CA HIS A 44 -17.87 -6.83 6.94
C HIS A 44 -17.19 -6.83 8.34
N GLY A 45 -16.29 -5.87 8.58
CA GLY A 45 -15.74 -5.57 9.91
C GLY A 45 -14.33 -6.09 10.23
N ASN A 46 -13.67 -6.88 9.38
CA ASN A 46 -12.28 -7.32 9.63
C ASN A 46 -11.36 -7.13 8.40
N PRO A 47 -10.20 -6.47 8.56
CA PRO A 47 -9.22 -6.34 7.48
C PRO A 47 -8.67 -7.72 7.07
N ILE A 48 -8.72 -8.03 5.77
CA ILE A 48 -8.14 -9.27 5.22
C ILE A 48 -6.66 -9.05 4.92
N LEU A 49 -5.79 -9.81 5.60
CA LEU A 49 -4.34 -9.79 5.35
C LEU A 49 -4.03 -10.11 3.89
N GLN A 50 -3.46 -9.14 3.18
CA GLN A 50 -3.00 -9.30 1.80
C GLN A 50 -1.57 -9.86 1.78
N TYR A 51 -1.31 -10.92 1.03
CA TYR A 51 0.01 -11.55 0.93
C TYR A 51 0.35 -11.92 -0.53
N GLY A 52 1.62 -12.21 -0.82
CA GLY A 52 2.07 -12.51 -2.19
C GLY A 52 2.02 -11.31 -3.13
N LYS A 53 2.10 -10.08 -2.60
CA LYS A 53 1.92 -8.82 -3.35
C LYS A 53 3.22 -8.05 -3.60
N ILE A 54 4.40 -8.64 -3.33
CA ILE A 54 5.69 -7.98 -3.55
C ILE A 54 5.92 -7.52 -5.00
N GLN A 55 5.28 -8.19 -5.96
CA GLN A 55 5.43 -7.88 -7.38
C GLN A 55 4.46 -6.81 -7.88
N VAL A 56 3.52 -6.35 -7.04
CA VAL A 56 2.51 -5.37 -7.45
C VAL A 56 3.14 -4.04 -7.83
N ALA A 57 2.65 -3.47 -8.92
CA ALA A 57 3.01 -2.18 -9.47
C ALA A 57 1.79 -1.26 -9.57
N LEU A 58 2.03 0.04 -9.43
CA LEU A 58 1.07 1.08 -9.76
C LEU A 58 1.09 1.34 -11.27
N VAL A 59 -0.06 1.15 -11.92
CA VAL A 59 -0.24 1.39 -13.36
C VAL A 59 -0.84 2.77 -13.63
N GLY A 60 -1.62 3.29 -12.68
CA GLY A 60 -2.33 4.56 -12.78
C GLY A 60 -2.49 5.26 -11.43
N VAL A 61 -2.50 6.58 -11.49
CA VAL A 61 -2.78 7.47 -10.36
C VAL A 61 -3.63 8.62 -10.87
N GLU A 62 -4.83 8.78 -10.32
CA GLU A 62 -5.79 9.79 -10.77
C GLU A 62 -6.46 10.45 -9.57
N PRO A 63 -6.62 11.79 -9.55
CA PRO A 63 -7.37 12.46 -8.49
C PRO A 63 -8.86 12.06 -8.54
N ALA A 64 -9.39 11.63 -7.40
CA ALA A 64 -10.81 11.31 -7.24
C ALA A 64 -11.51 12.48 -6.54
N GLY A 65 -11.98 13.44 -7.34
CA GLY A 65 -12.58 14.67 -6.83
C GLY A 65 -11.57 15.53 -6.07
N GLN A 66 -11.97 16.06 -4.91
CA GLN A 66 -11.12 16.94 -4.09
C GLN A 66 -10.59 16.28 -2.81
N TYR A 67 -10.97 15.03 -2.51
CA TYR A 67 -10.74 14.42 -1.20
C TYR A 67 -9.86 13.16 -1.22
N ALA A 68 -9.65 12.56 -2.38
CA ALA A 68 -8.94 11.30 -2.50
C ALA A 68 -8.13 11.19 -3.80
N LEU A 69 -7.23 10.21 -3.79
CA LEU A 69 -6.45 9.75 -4.92
C LEU A 69 -6.89 8.33 -5.26
N LYS A 70 -7.31 8.10 -6.49
CA LYS A 70 -7.55 6.77 -7.03
C LYS A 70 -6.22 6.18 -7.49
N LEU A 71 -5.88 5.01 -6.96
CA LEU A 71 -4.71 4.25 -7.33
C LEU A 71 -5.15 2.98 -8.07
N THR A 72 -4.54 2.73 -9.23
CA THR A 72 -4.77 1.53 -10.03
C THR A 72 -3.52 0.66 -10.00
N PHE A 73 -3.71 -0.60 -9.61
CA PHE A 73 -2.65 -1.60 -9.49
C PHE A 73 -2.74 -2.63 -10.62
N ASP A 74 -1.61 -3.25 -10.98
CA ASP A 74 -1.57 -4.24 -12.06
C ASP A 74 -2.20 -5.59 -11.68
N ASP A 75 -2.39 -5.88 -10.38
CA ASP A 75 -2.98 -7.13 -9.89
C ASP A 75 -4.50 -7.23 -10.07
N GLY A 76 -5.08 -6.35 -10.90
CA GLY A 76 -6.52 -6.23 -11.13
C GLY A 76 -7.25 -5.36 -10.11
N HIS A 77 -6.55 -4.77 -9.13
CA HIS A 77 -7.16 -3.85 -8.17
C HIS A 77 -7.24 -2.43 -8.72
N ASP A 78 -8.43 -2.00 -9.15
CA ASP A 78 -8.68 -0.66 -9.68
C ASP A 78 -9.54 0.23 -8.77
N SER A 79 -9.99 -0.29 -7.62
CA SER A 79 -10.95 0.37 -6.72
C SER A 79 -10.32 1.18 -5.57
N GLY A 80 -8.99 1.23 -5.48
CA GLY A 80 -8.27 1.83 -4.36
C GLY A 80 -8.43 3.34 -4.27
N LEU A 81 -9.38 3.82 -3.46
CA LEU A 81 -9.57 5.24 -3.15
C LEU A 81 -8.87 5.60 -1.84
N TYR A 82 -7.78 6.36 -1.94
CA TYR A 82 -7.00 6.78 -0.78
C TYR A 82 -7.32 8.23 -0.47
N SER A 83 -7.96 8.49 0.66
CA SER A 83 -8.17 9.88 1.10
C SER A 83 -6.83 10.57 1.34
N TRP A 84 -6.79 11.88 1.12
CA TRP A 84 -5.57 12.66 1.33
C TRP A 84 -4.98 12.52 2.73
N ASP A 85 -5.86 12.47 3.73
CA ASP A 85 -5.46 12.29 5.13
C ASP A 85 -4.89 10.89 5.39
N TYR A 86 -5.48 9.87 4.78
CA TYR A 86 -4.97 8.51 4.88
C TYR A 86 -3.61 8.35 4.17
N LEU A 87 -3.41 8.95 3.01
CA LEU A 87 -2.10 8.98 2.36
C LEU A 87 -1.04 9.64 3.24
N TYR A 88 -1.39 10.73 3.92
CA TYR A 88 -0.47 11.39 4.83
C TYR A 88 -0.15 10.53 6.06
N GLN A 89 -1.14 9.80 6.60
CA GLN A 89 -0.92 8.81 7.65
C GLN A 89 0.02 7.69 7.16
N LEU A 90 -0.19 7.18 5.95
CA LEU A 90 0.66 6.15 5.34
C LEU A 90 2.10 6.65 5.15
N CYS A 91 2.29 7.93 4.80
CA CYS A 91 3.62 8.55 4.72
C CYS A 91 4.32 8.61 6.08
N THR A 92 3.62 9.10 7.10
CA THR A 92 4.19 9.40 8.42
C THR A 92 4.36 8.18 9.30
N ARG A 93 3.54 7.14 9.11
CA ARG A 93 3.56 5.89 9.89
C ARG A 93 4.04 4.68 9.08
N LYS A 94 4.70 4.92 7.95
CA LYS A 94 5.14 3.86 7.02
C LYS A 94 5.89 2.74 7.74
N ASP A 95 6.94 3.07 8.48
CA ASP A 95 7.78 2.08 9.16
C ASP A 95 7.03 1.26 10.21
N GLU A 96 6.15 1.90 10.98
CA GLU A 96 5.34 1.25 12.00
C GLU A 96 4.31 0.29 11.37
N LEU A 97 3.54 0.77 10.39
CA LEU A 97 2.54 -0.03 9.69
C LEU A 97 3.19 -1.19 8.93
N TRP A 98 4.38 -0.97 8.37
CA TRP A 98 5.12 -1.99 7.68
C TRP A 98 5.65 -3.07 8.62
N ALA A 99 6.18 -2.69 9.78
CA ALA A 99 6.61 -3.64 10.80
C ALA A 99 5.44 -4.50 11.30
N ASP A 100 4.27 -3.90 11.52
CA ASP A 100 3.05 -4.61 11.92
C ASP A 100 2.61 -5.61 10.83
N TYR A 101 2.57 -5.18 9.57
CA TYR A 101 2.26 -6.04 8.43
C TYR A 101 3.20 -7.25 8.33
N LEU A 102 4.52 -7.05 8.49
CA LEU A 102 5.49 -8.15 8.48
C LEU A 102 5.26 -9.12 9.64
N ALA A 103 4.90 -8.62 10.82
CA ALA A 103 4.58 -9.45 11.97
C ALA A 103 3.27 -10.25 11.76
N GLU A 104 2.26 -9.67 11.11
CA GLU A 104 1.05 -10.39 10.72
C GLU A 104 1.33 -11.50 9.70
N LEU A 105 2.19 -11.23 8.70
CA LEU A 105 2.63 -12.25 7.74
C LEU A 105 3.32 -13.42 8.42
N ASP A 106 4.26 -13.17 9.34
CA ASP A 106 4.95 -14.24 10.08
C ASP A 106 3.97 -15.06 10.93
N LYS A 107 3.08 -14.40 11.67
CA LYS A 107 2.04 -15.07 12.48
C LYS A 107 1.13 -15.94 11.63
N ALA A 108 0.80 -15.49 10.42
CA ALA A 108 -0.04 -16.22 9.47
C ALA A 108 0.73 -17.28 8.67
N GLY A 109 2.06 -17.35 8.78
CA GLY A 109 2.92 -18.23 7.98
C GLY A 109 2.84 -17.92 6.47
N LYS A 110 2.63 -16.65 6.12
CA LYS A 110 2.55 -16.17 4.74
C LYS A 110 3.81 -15.38 4.38
N SER A 111 4.12 -15.29 3.08
CA SER A 111 5.19 -14.43 2.56
C SER A 111 4.64 -13.30 1.70
N ARG A 112 5.44 -12.25 1.59
CA ARG A 112 5.27 -11.17 0.60
C ARG A 112 5.43 -11.68 -0.82
N ASP A 113 6.27 -12.70 -1.00
CA ASP A 113 6.54 -13.30 -2.30
C ASP A 113 5.57 -14.48 -2.55
N PRO A 114 4.86 -14.49 -3.68
CA PRO A 114 3.91 -15.56 -4.00
C PRO A 114 4.59 -16.91 -4.32
N ALA A 115 5.88 -16.92 -4.65
CA ALA A 115 6.67 -18.12 -4.92
C ALA A 115 7.41 -18.64 -3.68
N GLU A 116 7.46 -17.88 -2.59
CA GLU A 116 8.10 -18.32 -1.36
C GLU A 116 7.14 -19.18 -0.52
N SER A 117 7.43 -20.48 -0.47
CA SER A 117 6.82 -21.38 0.53
C SER A 117 7.67 -21.31 1.79
N VAL A 118 7.12 -20.74 2.87
CA VAL A 118 7.80 -20.69 4.17
C VAL A 118 7.92 -22.12 4.71
N VAL A 119 9.01 -22.82 4.38
CA VAL A 119 9.35 -24.11 4.98
C VAL A 119 9.91 -23.81 6.37
N ARG A 120 9.06 -23.80 7.40
CA ARG A 120 9.52 -23.77 8.79
C ARG A 120 10.19 -25.11 9.10
N LEU A 121 11.51 -25.18 8.94
CA LEU A 121 12.32 -26.20 9.59
C LEU A 121 12.31 -25.91 11.09
N MET A 122 11.39 -26.56 11.80
CA MET A 122 11.47 -26.66 13.26
C MET A 122 12.69 -27.53 13.58
N LEU A 123 13.76 -26.90 14.08
CA LEU A 123 14.88 -27.58 14.75
C LEU A 123 14.71 -27.45 16.26
#